data_AF-A0A3N3DNK6-F1
#
_entry.id   AF-A0A3N3DNK6-F1
#
_cell.length_a   1.000
_cell.length_b   1.000
_cell.length_c   1.000
_cell.angle_alpha   90.00
_cell.angle_beta   90.00
_cell.angle_gamma   90.00
#
_symmetry.space_group_name_H-M   'P 1'
#
loop_
_entity.id
_entity.type
_entity.pdbx_description
1 polymer ?
#
loop_
_entity_poly.entity_id
_entity_poly.type
_entity_poly.pdbx_seq_one_letter_code
_entity_poly.pdbx_strand_id
1 'polypeptide(L)'
;MSEPRIKEIKIRVTALEHETLLLRSSKPRLAEWMRSHCLDAPVPRAHAVPKVDPTLLRQLAGMGNNLYQIARAIHSQDWKPVDRVQVGSALMN
;
A
#
# COMPACT_ATOMS: atom_id res chain seq x y z
N MET A 1 -7.98 -11.19 -16.78
CA MET A 1 -7.45 -9.81 -16.61
C MET A 1 -8.38 -8.87 -17.35
N SER A 2 -8.86 -7.79 -16.71
CA SER A 2 -9.73 -6.81 -17.38
C SER A 2 -8.96 -6.04 -18.45
N GLU A 3 -9.57 -5.77 -19.59
CA GLU A 3 -9.01 -4.93 -20.66
C GLU A 3 -8.71 -3.50 -20.16
N PRO A 4 -7.56 -2.90 -20.53
CA PRO A 4 -7.22 -1.52 -20.14
C PRO A 4 -8.18 -0.51 -20.77
N ARG A 5 -8.62 0.47 -19.99
CA ARG A 5 -9.52 1.54 -20.43
C ARG A 5 -8.71 2.62 -21.16
N ILE A 6 -8.79 2.62 -22.50
CA ILE A 6 -8.01 3.53 -23.35
C ILE A 6 -8.83 4.68 -23.96
N LYS A 7 -10.16 4.63 -23.88
CA LYS A 7 -11.07 5.66 -24.43
C LYS A 7 -11.46 6.69 -23.37
N GLU A 8 -11.52 7.96 -23.74
CA GLU A 8 -11.89 9.10 -22.89
C GLU A 8 -13.19 9.75 -23.38
N ILE A 9 -14.01 10.26 -22.46
CA ILE A 9 -15.21 11.07 -22.75
C ILE A 9 -15.00 12.46 -22.13
N LYS A 10 -15.03 13.51 -22.95
CA LYS A 10 -14.87 14.91 -22.50
C LYS A 10 -16.22 15.61 -22.45
N ILE A 11 -16.55 16.24 -21.33
CA ILE A 11 -17.79 16.97 -21.12
C ILE A 11 -17.42 18.40 -20.69
N ARG A 12 -18.01 19.41 -21.34
CA ARG A 12 -17.90 20.80 -20.89
C ARG A 12 -18.99 21.06 -19.86
N VAL A 13 -18.62 21.63 -18.74
CA VAL A 13 -19.51 21.97 -17.62
C VAL A 13 -19.21 23.37 -17.12
N THR A 14 -20.22 24.02 -16.56
CA THR A 14 -20.06 25.23 -15.77
C THR A 14 -19.41 24.91 -14.41
N ALA A 15 -18.92 25.93 -13.71
CA ALA A 15 -18.31 25.76 -12.40
C ALA A 15 -19.28 25.12 -11.37
N LEU A 16 -20.55 25.56 -11.39
CA LEU A 16 -21.58 25.04 -10.49
C LEU A 16 -21.91 23.57 -10.76
N GLU A 17 -21.99 23.18 -12.02
CA GLU A 17 -22.22 21.78 -12.41
C GLU A 17 -21.04 20.90 -11.98
N HIS A 18 -19.81 21.38 -12.12
CA HIS A 18 -18.63 20.66 -11.66
C HIS A 18 -18.66 20.43 -10.14
N GLU A 19 -18.99 21.47 -9.35
CA GLU A 19 -19.11 21.34 -7.90
C GLU A 19 -20.24 20.39 -7.50
N THR A 20 -21.38 20.46 -8.20
CA THR A 20 -22.51 19.55 -7.99
C THR A 20 -22.12 18.09 -8.25
N LEU A 21 -21.32 17.84 -9.30
CA LEU A 21 -20.79 16.51 -9.60
C LEU A 21 -19.86 15.99 -8.50
N LEU A 22 -18.98 16.86 -7.98
CA LEU A 22 -18.10 16.51 -6.87
C LEU A 22 -18.88 16.21 -5.58
N LEU A 23 -19.90 17.01 -5.26
CA LEU A 23 -20.73 16.81 -4.08
C LEU A 23 -21.53 15.50 -4.14
N ARG A 24 -22.01 15.13 -5.34
CA ARG A 24 -22.75 13.86 -5.56
C ARG A 24 -21.84 12.64 -5.60
N SER A 25 -20.54 12.82 -5.83
CA SER A 25 -19.59 11.71 -5.93
C SER A 25 -19.43 11.02 -4.58
N SER A 26 -19.98 9.81 -4.47
CA SER A 26 -19.80 8.93 -3.30
C SER A 26 -18.44 8.22 -3.28
N LYS A 27 -17.54 8.55 -4.21
CA LYS A 27 -16.22 7.95 -4.38
C LYS A 27 -15.12 9.02 -4.36
N PRO A 28 -13.89 8.66 -3.95
CA PRO A 28 -12.75 9.58 -3.94
C PRO A 28 -12.40 10.14 -5.33
N ARG A 29 -12.73 9.40 -6.40
CA ARG A 29 -12.45 9.79 -7.79
C ARG A 29 -13.76 9.90 -8.56
N LEU A 30 -14.03 11.06 -9.16
CA LEU A 30 -15.23 11.31 -9.95
C LEU A 30 -15.41 10.27 -11.07
N ALA A 31 -14.33 9.83 -11.72
CA ALA A 31 -14.37 8.80 -12.77
C ALA A 31 -14.82 7.41 -12.26
N GLU A 32 -14.62 7.08 -10.98
CA GLU A 32 -15.16 5.85 -10.39
C GLU A 32 -16.66 5.97 -10.17
N TRP A 33 -17.10 7.10 -9.60
CA TRP A 33 -18.52 7.38 -9.39
C TRP A 33 -19.30 7.43 -10.71
N MET A 34 -18.78 8.16 -11.71
CA MET A 34 -19.40 8.27 -13.05
C MET A 34 -19.58 6.91 -13.70
N ARG A 35 -18.63 5.97 -13.54
CA ARG A 35 -18.77 4.62 -14.09
C ARG A 35 -19.87 3.83 -13.39
N SER A 36 -19.92 3.85 -12.06
CA SER A 36 -21.00 3.20 -11.34
C SER A 36 -22.36 3.83 -11.65
N HIS A 37 -22.41 5.15 -11.84
CA HIS A 37 -23.66 5.88 -11.99
C HIS A 37 -24.19 5.86 -13.45
N CYS A 38 -23.31 5.97 -14.45
CA CYS A 38 -23.73 6.05 -15.85
C CYS A 38 -23.78 4.69 -16.55
N LEU A 39 -23.08 3.66 -16.05
CA LEU A 39 -22.99 2.35 -16.71
C LEU A 39 -23.59 1.22 -15.86
N ASP A 40 -24.09 1.52 -14.65
CA ASP A 40 -24.42 0.54 -13.59
C ASP A 40 -23.29 -0.50 -13.37
N ALA A 41 -22.07 -0.13 -13.74
CA ALA A 41 -20.96 -1.05 -13.75
C ALA A 41 -20.45 -1.21 -12.31
N PRO A 42 -20.33 -2.45 -11.80
CA PRO A 42 -19.73 -2.67 -10.50
C PRO A 42 -18.27 -2.18 -10.56
N VAL A 43 -17.98 -1.10 -9.83
CA VAL A 43 -16.60 -0.64 -9.67
C VAL A 43 -15.87 -1.71 -8.87
N PRO A 44 -14.79 -2.31 -9.39
CA PRO A 44 -14.02 -3.29 -8.64
C PRO A 44 -13.63 -2.68 -7.31
N ARG A 45 -14.01 -3.31 -6.19
CA ARG A 45 -13.56 -2.87 -4.88
C ARG A 45 -12.03 -2.86 -4.92
N ALA A 46 -11.41 -1.77 -4.45
CA ALA A 46 -9.98 -1.75 -4.20
C ALA A 46 -9.62 -3.06 -3.49
N HIS A 47 -8.55 -3.73 -3.93
CA HIS A 47 -8.13 -5.00 -3.37
C HIS A 47 -8.19 -4.88 -1.85
N ALA A 48 -9.15 -5.59 -1.25
CA ALA A 48 -9.34 -5.54 0.18
C ALA A 48 -8.03 -6.05 0.76
N VAL A 49 -7.33 -5.19 1.50
CA VAL A 49 -6.13 -5.60 2.21
C VAL A 49 -6.55 -6.78 3.08
N PRO A 50 -5.93 -7.96 2.93
CA PRO A 50 -6.29 -9.10 3.74
C PRO A 50 -6.27 -8.69 5.20
N LYS A 51 -7.28 -9.08 5.98
CA LYS A 51 -7.22 -8.91 7.44
C LYS A 51 -6.13 -9.83 7.96
N VAL A 52 -4.95 -9.28 8.18
CA VAL A 52 -3.80 -9.95 8.78
C VAL A 52 -3.78 -9.63 10.27
N ASP A 53 -3.44 -10.61 11.11
CA ASP A 53 -3.27 -10.40 12.55
C ASP A 53 -2.21 -9.30 12.81
N PRO A 54 -2.56 -8.23 13.55
CA PRO A 54 -1.62 -7.18 13.92
C PRO A 54 -0.36 -7.71 14.64
N THR A 55 -0.48 -8.82 15.37
CA THR A 55 0.65 -9.46 16.06
C THR A 55 1.65 -10.03 15.06
N LEU A 56 1.16 -10.69 14.01
CA LEU A 56 2.00 -11.21 12.93
C LEU A 56 2.73 -10.08 12.20
N LEU A 57 2.05 -8.96 11.92
CA LEU A 57 2.67 -7.79 11.29
C LEU A 57 3.77 -7.18 12.17
N ARG A 58 3.54 -7.08 13.48
CA ARG A 58 4.56 -6.61 14.44
C ARG A 58 5.76 -7.54 14.51
N GLN A 59 5.54 -8.85 14.52
CA GLN A 59 6.63 -9.83 14.49
C GLN A 59 7.45 -9.72 13.20
N LEU A 60 6.77 -9.60 12.05
CA LEU A 60 7.43 -9.42 10.76
C LEU A 60 8.26 -8.14 10.71
N ALA A 61 7.72 -7.03 11.21
CA ALA A 61 8.46 -5.78 11.33
C ALA A 61 9.66 -5.91 12.29
N GLY A 62 9.49 -6.62 13.41
CA GLY A 62 10.58 -6.93 14.34
C GLY A 62 11.71 -7.73 13.68
N MET A 63 11.37 -8.75 12.89
CA MET A 63 12.35 -9.52 12.11
C MET A 63 13.08 -8.63 11.10
N GLY A 64 12.37 -7.76 10.39
CA GLY A 64 12.96 -6.80 9.45
C GLY A 64 13.91 -5.81 10.14
N ASN A 65 13.55 -5.33 11.33
CA ASN A 65 14.40 -4.44 12.13
C ASN A 65 15.67 -5.14 12.60
N ASN A 66 15.58 -6.39 13.05
CA ASN A 66 16.74 -7.19 13.44
C ASN A 66 17.69 -7.42 12.25
N LEU A 67 17.14 -7.78 11.09
CA LEU A 67 17.90 -7.94 9.86
C LEU A 67 18.59 -6.61 9.46
N TYR A 68 17.88 -5.50 9.59
CA TYR A 68 18.43 -4.18 9.28
C TYR A 68 19.58 -3.80 10.23
N GLN A 69 19.48 -4.11 11.53
CA GLN A 69 20.55 -3.88 12.49
C GLN A 69 21.79 -4.71 12.14
N ILE A 70 21.62 -6.00 11.82
CA ILE A 70 22.72 -6.86 11.37
C ILE A 70 23.36 -6.30 10.10
N ALA A 71 22.57 -5.90 9.11
CA ALA A 71 23.07 -5.32 7.86
C ALA A 71 23.86 -4.03 8.10
N ARG A 72 23.35 -3.10 8.92
CA ARG A 72 24.05 -1.87 9.30
C ARG A 72 25.36 -2.16 10.00
N ALA A 73 25.34 -3.10 10.92
CA ALA A 73 26.49 -3.42 11.72
C ALA A 73 27.56 -4.11 10.83
N ILE A 74 27.19 -5.03 9.93
CA ILE A 74 28.13 -5.58 8.94
C ILE A 74 28.73 -4.46 8.08
N HIS A 75 27.90 -3.50 7.64
CA HIS A 75 28.33 -2.39 6.82
C HIS A 75 29.26 -1.41 7.56
N SER A 76 29.08 -1.23 8.87
CA SER A 76 29.89 -0.29 9.66
C SER A 76 31.31 -0.79 9.97
N GLN A 77 31.67 -2.04 9.64
CA GLN A 77 32.99 -2.67 9.85
C GLN A 77 33.56 -2.64 11.30
N ASP A 78 32.89 -2.01 12.26
CA ASP A 78 33.28 -1.82 13.66
C ASP A 78 33.03 -3.04 14.59
N TRP A 79 33.09 -4.26 14.07
CA TRP A 79 32.83 -5.45 14.90
C TRP A 79 34.11 -5.94 15.54
N LYS A 80 34.16 -5.89 16.88
CA LYS A 80 35.17 -6.65 17.61
C LYS A 80 34.83 -8.14 17.45
N PRO A 81 35.84 -9.03 17.42
CA PRO A 81 35.61 -10.48 17.29
C PRO A 81 34.62 -11.05 18.33
N VAL A 82 34.54 -10.44 19.52
CA VAL A 82 33.60 -10.80 20.58
C VAL A 82 32.13 -10.54 20.20
N ASP A 83 31.84 -9.48 19.46
CA ASP A 83 30.48 -9.12 19.03
C ASP A 83 29.94 -10.16 18.03
N ARG A 84 30.85 -10.75 17.22
CA ARG A 84 30.52 -11.81 16.26
C ARG A 84 30.12 -13.12 16.94
N VAL A 85 30.82 -13.50 18.02
CA VAL A 85 30.53 -14.72 18.78
C VAL A 85 29.19 -14.58 19.52
N GLN A 86 28.91 -13.41 20.07
CA GLN A 86 27.69 -13.15 20.82
C GLN A 86 26.43 -13.17 19.93
N VAL A 87 26.52 -12.58 18.72
CA VAL A 87 25.43 -12.64 17.73
C VAL A 87 25.26 -14.05 17.16
N GLY A 88 26.35 -14.76 16.85
CA GLY A 88 26.30 -16.15 16.41
C GLY A 88 25.63 -17.09 17.42
N SER A 89 25.90 -16.89 18.72
CA SER A 89 25.24 -17.65 19.79
C SER A 89 23.76 -17.29 19.94
N ALA A 90 23.38 -16.02 19.76
CA ALA A 90 21.98 -15.60 19.86
C ALA A 90 21.11 -16.08 18.68
N LEU A 91 21.72 -16.38 17.53
CA LEU A 91 21.04 -16.91 16.34
C LEU A 91 20.97 -18.45 16.31
N MET A 92 21.79 -19.15 17.10
CA MET A 92 21.81 -20.62 17.16
C MET A 92 20.88 -21.24 18.22
N ASN A 93 20.17 -20.42 19.01
CA ASN A 93 19.17 -20.87 19.98
C ASN A 93 17.74 -20.72 19.46
#